data_AF-U1FEL3-F1
#
_entry.id   AF-U1FEL3-F1
#
_cell.length_a   1.000
_cell.length_b   1.000
_cell.length_c   1.000
_cell.angle_alpha   90.00
_cell.angle_beta   90.00
_cell.angle_gamma   90.00
#
_symmetry.space_group_name_H-M   'P 1'
#
loop_
_entity.id
_entity.type
_entity.pdbx_description
1 polymer ?
#
loop_
_entity_poly.entity_id
_entity_poly.type
_entity_poly.pdbx_seq_one_letter_code
_entity_poly.pdbx_strand_id
1 'polypeptide(L)' 'SAVWADDPLAEPDPHFVLMCDTGLRSGHLAHAVREQGFRADFVTGGLLAWREAGEILIPGPERRH' A
#
# COMPACT_ATOMS: atom_id res chain seq x y z
N SER A 1 4.89 6.33 -16.77
CA SER A 1 4.73 5.12 -17.58
C SER A 1 3.67 4.24 -16.94
N ALA A 2 2.46 4.24 -17.49
CA ALA A 2 1.38 3.34 -17.04
C ALA A 2 0.73 2.78 -18.31
N VAL A 3 1.27 1.66 -18.78
CA VAL A 3 0.68 0.82 -19.84
C VAL A 3 0.84 -0.61 -19.34
N TRP A 4 -0.11 -1.06 -18.53
CA TRP A 4 -0.22 -2.46 -18.11
C TRP A 4 -1.64 -3.01 -18.32
N ALA A 5 -2.54 -2.23 -18.92
CA ALA A 5 -3.97 -2.48 -18.81
C ALA A 5 -4.65 -3.15 -20.03
N ASP A 6 -3.92 -3.60 -21.06
CA ASP A 6 -4.58 -4.00 -22.33
C ASP A 6 -4.24 -5.40 -22.86
N ASP A 7 -3.66 -6.29 -22.04
CA ASP A 7 -3.58 -7.72 -22.36
C ASP A 7 -4.45 -8.54 -21.40
N PRO A 8 -5.63 -9.03 -21.83
CA PRO A 8 -6.51 -9.87 -21.00
C PRO A 8 -5.92 -11.27 -20.71
N LEU A 9 -4.80 -11.63 -21.34
CA LEU A 9 -4.04 -12.86 -21.08
C LEU A 9 -2.81 -12.62 -20.20
N ALA A 10 -2.46 -11.37 -19.88
CA ALA A 10 -1.38 -11.09 -18.94
C ALA A 10 -1.82 -11.56 -17.55
N GLU A 11 -1.09 -12.52 -17.00
CA GLU A 11 -1.25 -12.90 -15.61
C GLU A 11 -0.89 -11.67 -14.76
N PRO A 12 -1.81 -11.17 -13.91
CA PRO A 12 -1.52 -10.01 -13.11
C PRO A 12 -0.30 -10.30 -12.23
N ASP A 13 0.73 -9.45 -12.32
CA ASP A 13 1.84 -9.35 -11.36
C ASP A 13 1.52 -8.19 -10.40
N PRO A 14 0.64 -8.39 -9.40
CA PRO A 14 0.21 -7.30 -8.55
C PRO A 14 1.36 -6.86 -7.64
N HIS A 15 1.65 -5.57 -7.67
CA HIS A 15 2.52 -4.92 -6.71
C HIS A 15 1.68 -4.15 -5.69
N PHE A 16 1.73 -4.58 -4.44
CA PHE A 16 1.00 -3.95 -3.34
C PHE A 16 1.84 -2.88 -2.64
N VAL A 17 1.23 -1.73 -2.33
CA VAL A 17 1.79 -0.76 -1.39
C VAL A 17 0.87 -0.69 -0.19
N LEU A 18 1.35 -1.13 0.96
CA LEU A 18 0.57 -1.27 2.18
C LEU A 18 0.78 -0.07 3.11
N MET A 19 -0.28 0.31 3.82
CA MET A 19 -0.27 1.46 4.71
C MET A 19 -1.04 1.17 6.00
N CYS A 20 -0.50 1.67 7.10
CA CYS A 20 -1.20 1.79 8.38
C CYS A 20 -0.75 3.09 9.08
N ASP A 21 -1.16 3.32 10.32
CA ASP A 21 -0.88 4.59 11.00
C ASP A 21 0.63 4.83 11.26
N THR A 22 1.36 3.81 11.73
CA THR A 22 2.76 3.92 12.19
C THR A 22 3.77 3.11 11.38
N GLY A 23 3.33 2.36 10.37
CA GLY A 23 4.16 1.43 9.60
C GLY A 23 4.35 0.03 10.22
N LEU A 24 4.04 -0.18 11.51
CA LEU A 24 4.21 -1.47 12.19
C LEU A 24 3.38 -2.59 11.56
N ARG A 25 2.05 -2.41 11.48
CA ARG A 25 1.12 -3.44 10.97
C ARG A 25 1.34 -3.69 9.48
N SER A 26 1.54 -2.63 8.70
CA SER A 26 1.79 -2.75 7.26
C SER A 26 3.13 -3.43 6.96
N GLY A 27 4.16 -3.24 7.79
CA GLY A 27 5.43 -3.96 7.68
C GLY A 27 5.26 -5.47 7.89
N HIS A 28 4.54 -5.87 8.96
CA HIS A 28 4.22 -7.29 9.19
C HIS A 28 3.40 -7.90 8.05
N LEU A 29 2.39 -7.18 7.56
CA LEU A 29 1.58 -7.65 6.44
C LEU A 29 2.39 -7.73 5.13
N ALA A 30 3.28 -6.77 4.86
CA ALA A 30 4.14 -6.80 3.67
C ALA A 30 5.03 -8.04 3.66
N HIS A 31 5.55 -8.46 4.81
CA HIS A 31 6.29 -9.71 4.94
C HIS A 31 5.41 -10.92 4.57
N ALA A 32 4.23 -11.05 5.15
CA ALA A 32 3.31 -12.15 4.87
C ALA A 32 2.81 -12.19 3.40
N VAL A 33 2.67 -11.03 2.76
CA VAL A 33 2.31 -10.94 1.33
C VAL A 33 3.48 -11.38 0.45
N ARG A 34 4.72 -11.02 0.82
CA ARG A 34 5.93 -11.48 0.13
C ARG A 34 6.13 -12.99 0.25
N GLU A 35 5.80 -13.58 1.41
CA GLU A 35 5.84 -15.04 1.60
C GLU A 35 4.87 -15.80 0.68
N GLN A 36 3.79 -15.14 0.24
CA GLN A 36 2.84 -15.70 -0.73
C GLN A 36 3.31 -15.54 -2.19
N GLY A 37 4.52 -15.00 -2.42
CA GLY A 37 5.10 -14.81 -3.74
C GLY A 37 4.74 -13.50 -4.43
N PHE A 38 3.99 -12.60 -3.75
CA PHE A 38 3.64 -11.31 -4.31
C PHE A 38 4.69 -10.24 -4.00
N ARG A 39 4.74 -9.22 -4.86
CA ARG A 39 5.52 -8.00 -4.57
C ARG A 39 4.72 -7.11 -3.64
N ALA A 40 5.32 -6.75 -2.50
CA ALA A 40 4.72 -5.78 -1.59
C ALA A 40 5.77 -4.82 -1.07
N ASP A 41 5.39 -3.56 -0.88
CA ASP A 41 6.13 -2.55 -0.12
C ASP A 41 5.20 -1.93 0.92
N PHE A 42 5.78 -1.18 1.86
CA PHE A 42 5.02 -0.46 2.86
C PHE A 42 5.64 0.90 3.16
N VAL A 43 4.81 1.85 3.58
CA VAL A 43 5.28 3.18 4.01
C VAL A 43 5.87 3.08 5.41
N THR A 44 7.18 3.29 5.53
CA THR A 44 7.87 3.33 6.82
C THR A 44 7.36 4.53 7.62
N GLY A 45 7.02 4.32 8.90
CA GLY A 45 6.39 5.34 9.75
C GLY A 45 4.90 5.58 9.46
N GLY A 46 4.35 4.94 8.42
CA GLY A 46 2.92 4.95 8.11
C GLY A 46 2.36 6.32 7.75
N LEU A 47 1.05 6.48 7.93
CA LEU A 47 0.31 7.71 7.66
C LEU A 47 0.81 8.90 8.48
N LEU A 48 1.34 8.67 9.67
CA LEU A 48 1.91 9.72 10.52
C LEU A 48 3.16 10.34 9.87
N ALA A 49 4.12 9.51 9.45
CA ALA A 49 5.32 10.00 8.78
C ALA A 49 4.99 10.65 7.41
N TRP A 50 4.01 10.10 6.69
CA TRP A 50 3.49 10.71 5.46
C TRP A 50 2.99 12.14 5.69
N ARG A 51 2.15 12.34 6.73
CA ARG A 51 1.66 13.65 7.13
C ARG A 51 2.80 14.60 7.54
N GLU A 52 3.75 14.11 8.33
CA GLU A 52 4.89 14.91 8.82
C GLU A 52 5.82 15.35 7.69
N ALA A 53 5.92 14.56 6.62
CA ALA A 53 6.62 14.93 5.39
C ALA A 53 5.88 16.02 4.57
N GLY A 54 4.67 16.43 4.98
CA GLY A 54 3.88 17.45 4.28
C GLY A 54 3.13 16.91 3.06
N GLU A 55 3.04 15.58 2.92
CA GLU A 55 2.34 14.96 1.80
C GLU A 55 0.81 15.08 1.92
N ILE A 56 0.12 14.99 0.77
CA ILE A 56 -1.34 15.16 0.71
C ILE A 56 -2.05 14.04 1.47
N LEU A 57 -3.00 14.44 2.33
CA LEU A 57 -3.99 13.56 2.94
C LEU A 57 -5.38 13.94 2.44
N ILE A 58 -6.09 12.96 1.89
CA ILE A 58 -7.49 13.12 1.51
C ILE A 58 -8.34 12.42 2.59
N PRO A 59 -9.08 13.17 3.43
CA PRO A 59 -9.96 12.57 4.41
C PRO A 59 -11.05 11.76 3.71
N GLY A 60 -11.28 10.54 4.19
CA GLY A 60 -12.46 9.77 3.82
C GLY A 60 -13.73 10.33 4.49
N PRO A 61 -14.92 9.89 4.06
CA PRO A 61 -16.14 10.15 4.80
C PRO A 61 -16.02 9.63 6.24
N GLU A 62 -16.73 10.27 7.16
CA GLU A 62 -16.80 9.83 8.55
C GLU A 62 -17.28 8.37 8.61
N ARG A 63 -16.54 7.52 9.32
CA ARG A 63 -16.97 6.15 9.56
C ARG A 63 -17.82 6.12 10.82
N ARG A 64 -19.12 5.86 10.67
CA ARG A 64 -20.02 5.62 11.80
C ARG A 64 -19.71 4.23 12.38
N HIS A 65 -19.30 4.20 13.64
CA HIS A 65 -19.07 2.96 14.41
C HIS A 65 -20.29 2.65 15.27
#